data_AF-A0A9P9TK28-F1
#
_entry.id   AF-A0A9P9TK28-F1
#
_cell.length_a   1.000
_cell.length_b   1.000
_cell.length_c   1.000
_cell.angle_alpha   90.00
_cell.angle_beta   90.00
_cell.angle_gamma   90.00
#
_symmetry.space_group_name_H-M   'P 1'
#
loop_
_entity.id
_entity.type
_entity.pdbx_description
1 polymer ?
#
loop_
_entity_poly.entity_id
_entity_poly.type
_entity_poly.pdbx_seq_one_letter_code
_entity_poly.pdbx_strand_id
1 'polypeptide(L)'
;MPNQNVQANTMGVALLAPDQNLFWGGGAGLQRTDGVAHSQAVNDFIQTELPARVAVNMSNIVFTGVSGGSLMLSGFFIPGQMQNYANSAVELNCGALAPQVDFVDAATVMSQTRIHYQSTQSELTSLQGSIPQAIVAYEQAATSVGLNAAQVNALQTVDNTPQGGHCAFDGQGFVSGVQVMSSSYANVMQGGNGAVVGIGAPSNGVVANGVVGNEKLQFAAGGRKREADMEGMVNMKWARQLEVIETGDVQLLSCDRLSC
;
A
#
# COMPACT_ATOMS: atom_id res chain seq x y z
N MET A 1 -8.85 9.37 -6.16
CA MET A 1 -8.30 8.01 -6.02
C MET A 1 -7.17 7.80 -7.03
N PRO A 2 -6.14 7.00 -6.70
CA PRO A 2 -4.94 6.88 -7.54
C PRO A 2 -5.23 6.18 -8.88
N ASN A 3 -6.34 5.45 -8.98
CA ASN A 3 -6.81 4.78 -10.20
C ASN A 3 -7.73 5.64 -11.09
N GLN A 4 -7.97 6.92 -10.75
CA GLN A 4 -8.87 7.77 -11.53
C GLN A 4 -8.17 8.59 -12.61
N ASN A 5 -6.85 8.75 -12.54
CA ASN A 5 -6.06 9.50 -13.51
C ASN A 5 -4.65 8.91 -13.63
N VAL A 6 -3.99 9.14 -14.76
CA VAL A 6 -2.54 8.93 -14.87
C VAL A 6 -1.84 9.98 -14.00
N GLN A 7 -0.97 9.54 -13.10
CA GLN A 7 -0.21 10.42 -12.21
C GLN A 7 1.24 9.99 -12.22
N ALA A 8 2.17 10.94 -12.34
CA ALA A 8 3.62 10.65 -12.37
C ALA A 8 4.01 9.52 -13.37
N ASN A 9 3.38 9.52 -14.55
CA ASN A 9 3.56 8.51 -15.59
C ASN A 9 3.19 7.07 -15.17
N THR A 10 2.32 6.90 -14.16
CA THR A 10 1.72 5.61 -13.82
C THR A 10 0.21 5.63 -14.03
N MET A 11 -0.31 4.50 -14.49
CA MET A 11 -1.75 4.22 -14.51
C MET A 11 -2.09 3.49 -13.21
N GLY A 12 -3.04 4.02 -12.43
CA GLY A 12 -3.49 3.33 -11.22
C GLY A 12 -4.39 2.14 -11.55
N VAL A 13 -4.10 1.00 -10.93
CA VAL A 13 -4.91 -0.23 -11.02
C VAL A 13 -5.40 -0.58 -9.63
N ALA A 14 -6.71 -0.78 -9.48
CA ALA A 14 -7.30 -1.27 -8.24
C ALA A 14 -7.66 -2.75 -8.41
N LEU A 15 -7.15 -3.59 -7.51
CA LEU A 15 -7.50 -5.00 -7.44
C LEU A 15 -8.45 -5.23 -6.27
N LEU A 16 -9.50 -6.00 -6.52
CA LEU A 16 -10.37 -6.49 -5.47
C LEU A 16 -9.73 -7.74 -4.85
N ALA A 17 -9.79 -7.87 -3.53
CA ALA A 17 -9.33 -9.09 -2.87
C ALA A 17 -10.14 -10.29 -3.39
N PRO A 18 -9.51 -11.44 -3.66
CA PRO A 18 -10.19 -12.62 -4.19
C PRO A 18 -11.03 -13.38 -3.14
N ASP A 19 -10.98 -12.95 -1.87
CA ASP A 19 -11.78 -13.50 -0.78
C ASP A 19 -13.20 -12.93 -0.76
N GLN A 20 -14.17 -13.77 -0.36
CA GLN A 20 -15.59 -13.40 -0.37
C GLN A 20 -15.94 -12.29 0.63
N ASN A 21 -15.14 -12.14 1.70
CA ASN A 21 -15.27 -11.06 2.68
C ASN A 21 -14.40 -9.84 2.31
N LEU A 22 -13.77 -9.87 1.13
CA LEU A 22 -12.87 -8.84 0.62
C LEU A 22 -11.62 -8.63 1.50
N PHE A 23 -11.17 -9.66 2.20
CA PHE A 23 -9.96 -9.60 3.00
C PHE A 23 -8.72 -9.99 2.20
N TRP A 24 -7.84 -9.01 1.99
CA TRP A 24 -6.51 -9.28 1.47
C TRP A 24 -5.75 -10.23 2.40
N GLY A 25 -5.24 -11.33 1.85
CA GLY A 25 -4.64 -12.44 2.58
C GLY A 25 -5.61 -13.36 3.33
N GLY A 26 -6.93 -13.19 3.18
CA GLY A 26 -7.93 -14.01 3.88
C GLY A 26 -7.89 -13.83 5.41
N GLY A 27 -8.51 -14.78 6.11
CA GLY A 27 -8.52 -14.83 7.58
C GLY A 27 -9.08 -13.58 8.26
N ALA A 28 -8.53 -13.21 9.43
CA ALA A 28 -8.96 -12.04 10.19
C ALA A 28 -7.80 -11.44 11.01
N GLY A 29 -7.84 -10.12 11.23
CA GLY A 29 -6.83 -9.42 12.02
C GLY A 29 -5.42 -9.59 11.44
N LEU A 30 -4.49 -10.15 12.23
CA LEU A 30 -3.12 -10.42 11.79
C LEU A 30 -2.96 -11.80 11.14
N GLN A 31 -3.97 -12.68 11.25
CA GLN A 31 -3.93 -14.01 10.65
C GLN A 31 -4.41 -13.94 9.20
N ARG A 32 -3.44 -13.99 8.28
CA ARG A 32 -3.66 -13.92 6.83
C ARG A 32 -3.48 -15.31 6.23
N THR A 33 -4.47 -16.17 6.43
CA THR A 33 -4.45 -17.61 6.10
C THR A 33 -4.14 -17.89 4.64
N ASP A 34 -4.57 -17.00 3.75
CA ASP A 34 -4.46 -17.13 2.30
C ASP A 34 -3.43 -16.14 1.72
N GLY A 35 -2.57 -15.59 2.57
CA GLY A 35 -1.55 -14.59 2.20
C GLY A 35 -0.68 -15.02 1.03
N VAL A 36 -0.23 -16.28 1.00
CA VAL A 36 0.56 -16.85 -0.10
C VAL A 36 -0.24 -16.90 -1.39
N ALA A 37 -1.45 -17.46 -1.36
CA ALA A 37 -2.30 -17.62 -2.53
C ALA A 37 -2.70 -16.27 -3.13
N HIS A 38 -3.09 -15.30 -2.29
CA HIS A 38 -3.47 -13.97 -2.76
C HIS A 38 -2.26 -13.20 -3.30
N SER A 39 -1.07 -13.36 -2.71
CA SER A 39 0.16 -12.75 -3.24
C SER A 39 0.52 -13.30 -4.61
N GLN A 40 0.39 -14.61 -4.80
CA GLN A 40 0.59 -15.24 -6.10
C GLN A 40 -0.42 -14.72 -7.13
N ALA A 41 -1.71 -14.61 -6.76
CA ALA A 41 -2.74 -14.09 -7.66
C ALA A 41 -2.45 -12.64 -8.12
N VAL A 42 -1.94 -11.78 -7.22
CA VAL A 42 -1.49 -10.43 -7.60
C VAL A 42 -0.31 -10.50 -8.57
N ASN A 43 0.68 -11.35 -8.30
CA ASN A 43 1.82 -11.53 -9.19
C ASN A 43 1.37 -12.01 -10.58
N ASP A 44 0.52 -13.03 -10.64
CA ASP A 44 0.01 -13.59 -11.90
C ASP A 44 -0.80 -12.58 -12.70
N PHE A 45 -1.62 -11.77 -12.02
CA PHE A 45 -2.32 -10.67 -12.67
C PHE A 45 -1.35 -9.69 -13.34
N ILE A 46 -0.30 -9.25 -12.63
CA ILE A 46 0.65 -8.28 -13.18
C ILE A 46 1.51 -8.88 -14.29
N GLN A 47 1.94 -10.14 -14.15
CA GLN A 47 2.83 -10.80 -15.10
C GLN A 47 2.10 -11.29 -16.35
N THR A 48 0.81 -11.65 -16.25
CA THR A 48 0.08 -12.35 -17.32
C THR A 48 -1.13 -11.56 -17.81
N GLU A 49 -2.00 -11.14 -16.89
CA GLU A 49 -3.30 -10.57 -17.27
C GLU A 49 -3.20 -9.09 -17.67
N LEU A 50 -2.41 -8.30 -16.95
CA LEU A 50 -2.27 -6.88 -17.21
C LEU A 50 -1.60 -6.61 -18.58
N PRO A 51 -0.49 -7.27 -18.96
CA PRO A 51 0.16 -7.08 -20.26
C PRO A 51 -0.71 -7.51 -21.44
N ALA A 52 -1.67 -8.42 -21.22
CA ALA A 52 -2.62 -8.82 -22.25
C ALA A 52 -3.69 -7.74 -22.55
N ARG A 53 -3.82 -6.72 -21.70
CA ARG A 53 -4.86 -5.67 -21.79
C ARG A 53 -4.30 -4.28 -22.06
N VAL A 54 -3.10 -4.00 -21.56
CA VAL A 54 -2.43 -2.70 -21.71
C VAL A 54 -0.94 -2.89 -21.91
N ALA A 55 -0.26 -1.91 -22.52
CA ALA A 55 1.19 -1.90 -22.56
C ALA A 55 1.74 -1.59 -21.15
N VAL A 56 2.48 -2.53 -20.57
CA VAL A 56 3.02 -2.41 -19.21
C VAL A 56 4.54 -2.26 -19.26
N ASN A 57 5.06 -1.25 -18.56
CA ASN A 57 6.48 -1.19 -18.25
C ASN A 57 6.75 -1.95 -16.95
N MET A 58 7.21 -3.20 -17.08
CA MET A 58 7.47 -4.08 -15.92
C MET A 58 8.60 -3.59 -15.01
N SER A 59 9.42 -2.65 -15.48
CA SER A 59 10.45 -1.98 -14.68
C SER A 59 9.93 -0.73 -13.94
N ASN A 60 8.64 -0.43 -14.05
CA ASN A 60 7.98 0.69 -13.38
C ASN A 60 6.62 0.26 -12.81
N ILE A 61 6.67 -0.77 -11.98
CA ILE A 61 5.52 -1.22 -11.18
C ILE A 61 5.71 -0.68 -9.77
N VAL A 62 4.62 -0.20 -9.17
CA VAL A 62 4.62 0.35 -7.82
C VAL A 62 3.36 -0.08 -7.10
N PHE A 63 3.44 -0.26 -5.79
CA PHE A 63 2.41 -0.91 -4.99
C PHE A 63 1.99 -0.01 -3.84
N THR A 64 0.71 0.00 -3.53
CA THR A 64 0.21 0.56 -2.27
C THR A 64 -0.80 -0.41 -1.67
N GLY A 65 -0.68 -0.63 -0.37
CA GLY A 65 -1.65 -1.34 0.44
C GLY A 65 -2.24 -0.42 1.50
N VAL A 66 -3.46 -0.72 1.92
CA VAL A 66 -4.10 -0.09 3.09
C VAL A 66 -4.57 -1.18 4.03
N SER A 67 -4.24 -1.07 5.32
CA SER A 67 -4.70 -1.98 6.38
C SER A 67 -4.41 -3.45 6.01
N GLY A 68 -5.45 -4.28 5.79
CA GLY A 68 -5.30 -5.67 5.35
C GLY A 68 -4.47 -5.87 4.07
N GLY A 69 -4.55 -4.93 3.12
CA GLY A 69 -3.71 -4.95 1.92
C GLY A 69 -2.23 -4.83 2.25
N SER A 70 -1.88 -3.91 3.16
CA SER A 70 -0.50 -3.72 3.63
C SER A 70 0.01 -4.94 4.41
N LEU A 71 -0.85 -5.59 5.21
CA LEU A 71 -0.52 -6.82 5.92
C LEU A 71 -0.22 -7.97 4.95
N MET A 72 -1.01 -8.14 3.89
CA MET A 72 -0.74 -9.13 2.84
C MET A 72 0.57 -8.80 2.10
N LEU A 73 0.74 -7.53 1.69
CA LEU A 73 1.94 -7.11 0.96
C LEU A 73 3.21 -7.37 1.76
N SER A 74 3.30 -6.84 2.98
CA SER A 74 4.49 -6.98 3.84
C SER A 74 4.70 -8.39 4.39
N GLY A 75 3.63 -9.14 4.68
CA GLY A 75 3.78 -10.50 5.19
C GLY A 75 4.17 -11.52 4.12
N PHE A 76 3.72 -11.34 2.88
CA PHE A 76 3.72 -12.42 1.88
C PHE A 76 4.19 -11.97 0.51
N PHE A 77 3.68 -10.85 -0.02
CA PHE A 77 4.02 -10.43 -1.37
C PHE A 77 5.47 -9.96 -1.49
N ILE A 78 5.90 -9.09 -0.57
CA ILE A 78 7.27 -8.58 -0.56
C ILE A 78 8.29 -9.73 -0.47
N PRO A 79 8.19 -10.67 0.49
CA PRO A 79 9.15 -11.77 0.56
C PRO A 79 9.01 -12.79 -0.58
N GLY A 80 7.79 -13.06 -1.06
CA GLY A 80 7.54 -14.13 -2.03
C GLY A 80 7.64 -13.73 -3.51
N GLN A 81 7.38 -12.46 -3.85
CA GLN A 81 7.13 -12.04 -5.23
C GLN A 81 7.92 -10.81 -5.68
N MET A 82 8.44 -10.02 -4.74
CA MET A 82 9.04 -8.72 -5.05
C MET A 82 10.33 -8.79 -5.86
N GLN A 83 11.01 -9.93 -5.85
CA GLN A 83 12.17 -10.20 -6.71
C GLN A 83 11.83 -10.06 -8.20
N ASN A 84 10.54 -10.22 -8.57
CA ASN A 84 10.06 -10.12 -9.95
C ASN A 84 9.93 -8.66 -10.44
N TYR A 85 10.11 -7.65 -9.58
CA TYR A 85 9.84 -6.24 -9.89
C TYR A 85 11.03 -5.35 -9.55
N ALA A 86 11.91 -5.14 -10.54
CA ALA A 86 13.10 -4.35 -10.35
C ALA A 86 12.81 -2.86 -10.10
N ASN A 87 13.58 -2.24 -9.19
CA ASN A 87 13.47 -0.82 -8.82
C ASN A 87 12.05 -0.35 -8.43
N SER A 88 11.27 -1.26 -7.85
CA SER A 88 9.88 -0.99 -7.49
C SER A 88 9.76 -0.42 -6.06
N ALA A 89 8.56 0.06 -5.75
CA ALA A 89 8.23 0.71 -4.50
C ALA A 89 6.93 0.15 -3.90
N VAL A 90 6.86 0.05 -2.57
CA VAL A 90 5.69 -0.40 -1.82
C VAL A 90 5.37 0.58 -0.69
N GLU A 91 4.19 1.21 -0.74
CA GLU A 91 3.65 2.02 0.36
C GLU A 91 2.69 1.17 1.21
N LEU A 92 3.03 1.02 2.48
CA LEU A 92 2.28 0.25 3.46
C LEU A 92 1.55 1.22 4.38
N ASN A 93 0.28 1.47 4.09
CA ASN A 93 -0.54 2.36 4.89
C ASN A 93 -1.22 1.56 6.01
N CYS A 94 -1.07 2.03 7.26
CA CYS A 94 -1.79 1.59 8.47
C CYS A 94 -1.83 0.07 8.66
N GLY A 95 -0.74 -0.62 8.35
CA GLY A 95 -0.60 -2.05 8.55
C GLY A 95 0.73 -2.56 8.02
N ALA A 96 1.35 -3.48 8.75
CA ALA A 96 2.49 -4.25 8.27
C ALA A 96 2.64 -5.51 9.13
N LEU A 97 3.03 -6.62 8.50
CA LEU A 97 3.46 -7.86 9.13
C LEU A 97 4.95 -8.03 8.86
N ALA A 98 5.67 -8.58 9.83
CA ALA A 98 6.97 -9.18 9.53
C ALA A 98 6.80 -10.26 8.45
N PRO A 99 7.85 -10.59 7.67
CA PRO A 99 7.77 -11.68 6.70
C PRO A 99 7.19 -12.96 7.33
N GLN A 100 6.11 -13.45 6.74
CA GLN A 100 5.39 -14.67 7.14
C GLN A 100 5.82 -15.88 6.32
N VAL A 101 6.62 -15.63 5.27
CA VAL A 101 7.31 -16.62 4.45
C VAL A 101 8.75 -16.17 4.25
N ASP A 102 9.62 -17.11 3.90
CA ASP A 102 10.99 -16.81 3.56
C ASP A 102 11.06 -15.92 2.31
N PHE A 103 12.08 -15.06 2.25
CA PHE A 103 12.39 -14.33 1.03
C PHE A 103 12.86 -15.31 -0.04
N VAL A 104 12.27 -15.23 -1.23
CA VAL A 104 12.76 -15.98 -2.41
C VAL A 104 14.17 -15.50 -2.80
N ASP A 105 14.40 -14.18 -2.78
CA ASP A 105 15.72 -13.57 -2.98
C ASP A 105 15.85 -12.30 -2.13
N ALA A 106 16.28 -12.46 -0.87
CA ALA A 106 16.41 -11.34 0.05
C ALA A 106 17.40 -10.27 -0.45
N ALA A 107 18.51 -10.69 -1.09
CA ALA A 107 19.57 -9.77 -1.51
C ALA A 107 19.06 -8.83 -2.61
N THR A 108 18.39 -9.39 -3.61
CA THR A 108 17.75 -8.62 -4.67
C THR A 108 16.63 -7.74 -4.11
N VAL A 109 15.72 -8.30 -3.32
CA VAL A 109 14.56 -7.55 -2.81
C VAL A 109 14.99 -6.36 -1.94
N MET A 110 15.90 -6.59 -0.98
CA MET A 110 16.35 -5.54 -0.06
C MET A 110 17.22 -4.46 -0.70
N SER A 111 17.88 -4.74 -1.83
CA SER A 111 18.73 -3.77 -2.51
C SER A 111 17.98 -2.88 -3.52
N GLN A 112 16.81 -3.30 -4.00
CA GLN A 112 16.09 -2.59 -5.06
C GLN A 112 14.68 -2.10 -4.68
N THR A 113 14.10 -2.61 -3.60
CA THR A 113 12.72 -2.30 -3.23
C THR A 113 12.68 -1.15 -2.24
N ARG A 114 11.99 -0.07 -2.60
CA ARG A 114 11.67 0.99 -1.65
C ARG A 114 10.42 0.61 -0.85
N ILE A 115 10.45 0.73 0.47
CA ILE A 115 9.32 0.44 1.37
C ILE A 115 9.06 1.67 2.24
N HIS A 116 7.81 2.13 2.27
CA HIS A 116 7.39 3.16 3.22
C HIS A 116 6.30 2.63 4.15
N TYR A 117 6.49 2.81 5.45
CA TYR A 117 5.52 2.46 6.48
C TYR A 117 4.83 3.73 6.99
N GLN A 118 3.55 3.92 6.66
CA GLN A 118 2.77 5.03 7.21
C GLN A 118 1.81 4.50 8.27
N SER A 119 1.80 5.12 9.44
CA SER A 119 0.86 4.84 10.53
C SER A 119 0.36 6.14 11.17
N THR A 120 -0.46 6.02 12.20
CA THR A 120 -0.85 7.11 13.10
C THR A 120 -0.52 6.77 14.56
N GLN A 121 -0.60 7.74 15.46
CA GLN A 121 -0.34 7.53 16.89
C GLN A 121 -1.48 6.79 17.62
N SER A 122 -2.72 6.82 17.12
CA SER A 122 -3.87 6.11 17.71
C SER A 122 -4.35 4.94 16.85
N GLU A 123 -3.38 4.22 16.28
CA GLU A 123 -3.60 3.05 15.44
C GLU A 123 -4.24 1.88 16.21
N LEU A 124 -4.84 0.89 15.51
CA LEU A 124 -5.41 -0.31 16.12
C LEU A 124 -4.37 -1.04 16.99
N THR A 125 -4.78 -1.50 18.16
CA THR A 125 -3.88 -2.10 19.15
C THR A 125 -3.08 -3.29 18.60
N SER A 126 -3.68 -4.13 17.75
CA SER A 126 -2.98 -5.25 17.11
C SER A 126 -1.83 -4.78 16.20
N LEU A 127 -2.00 -3.62 15.55
CA LEU A 127 -1.02 -3.06 14.61
C LEU A 127 0.11 -2.30 15.32
N GLN A 128 -0.14 -1.77 16.52
CA GLN A 128 0.88 -1.06 17.30
C GLN A 128 2.10 -1.94 17.63
N GLY A 129 1.92 -3.26 17.73
CA GLY A 129 3.02 -4.21 17.83
C GLY A 129 3.52 -4.71 16.48
N SER A 130 2.59 -5.02 15.57
CA SER A 130 2.89 -5.62 14.28
C SER A 130 3.74 -4.74 13.36
N ILE A 131 3.47 -3.43 13.32
CA ILE A 131 4.19 -2.50 12.44
C ILE A 131 5.66 -2.34 12.87
N PRO A 132 5.99 -2.03 14.15
CA PRO A 132 7.38 -2.02 14.60
C PRO A 132 8.11 -3.34 14.37
N GLN A 133 7.45 -4.48 14.59
CA GLN A 133 8.04 -5.80 14.35
C GLN A 133 8.39 -6.00 12.87
N ALA A 134 7.51 -5.56 11.96
CA ALA A 134 7.78 -5.59 10.53
C ALA A 134 9.01 -4.74 10.19
N ILE A 135 9.05 -3.49 10.64
CA ILE A 135 10.18 -2.56 10.37
C ILE A 135 11.50 -3.20 10.81
N VAL A 136 11.56 -3.71 12.04
CA VAL A 136 12.78 -4.37 12.56
C VAL A 136 13.16 -5.60 11.71
N ALA A 137 12.20 -6.43 11.31
CA ALA A 137 12.48 -7.61 10.50
C ALA A 137 13.02 -7.25 9.11
N TYR A 138 12.47 -6.22 8.46
CA TYR A 138 12.92 -5.74 7.15
C TYR A 138 14.26 -5.01 7.20
N GLU A 139 14.54 -4.27 8.28
CA GLU A 139 15.86 -3.71 8.53
C GLU A 139 16.91 -4.82 8.74
N GLN A 140 16.56 -5.85 9.53
CA GLN A 140 17.43 -7.02 9.74
C GLN A 140 17.68 -7.79 8.44
N ALA A 141 16.66 -7.96 7.59
CA ALA A 141 16.83 -8.58 6.28
C ALA A 141 17.80 -7.77 5.40
N ALA A 142 17.67 -6.44 5.38
CA ALA A 142 18.54 -5.57 4.60
C ALA A 142 19.99 -5.56 5.11
N THR A 143 20.19 -5.47 6.42
CA THR A 143 21.53 -5.50 7.03
C THR A 143 22.20 -6.87 6.87
N SER A 144 21.43 -7.97 6.91
CA SER A 144 21.95 -9.32 6.69
C SER A 144 22.51 -9.54 5.29
N VAL A 145 22.04 -8.78 4.29
CA VAL A 145 22.58 -8.81 2.92
C VAL A 145 23.63 -7.72 2.67
N GLY A 146 24.08 -7.05 3.73
CA GLY A 146 25.23 -6.14 3.71
C GLY A 146 24.91 -4.66 3.49
N LEU A 147 23.63 -4.24 3.52
CA LEU A 147 23.29 -2.82 3.47
C LEU A 147 23.68 -2.14 4.79
N ASN A 148 24.32 -0.98 4.69
CA ASN A 148 24.56 -0.12 5.83
C ASN A 148 23.33 0.75 6.16
N ALA A 149 23.32 1.40 7.32
CA ALA A 149 22.19 2.21 7.78
C ALA A 149 21.75 3.30 6.79
N ALA A 150 22.68 3.94 6.09
CA ALA A 150 22.34 4.97 5.09
C ALA A 150 21.64 4.37 3.87
N GLN A 151 22.08 3.19 3.42
CA GLN A 151 21.43 2.45 2.33
C GLN A 151 20.05 1.94 2.73
N VAL A 152 19.92 1.41 3.96
CA VAL A 152 18.62 1.03 4.50
C VAL A 152 17.69 2.24 4.55
N ASN A 153 18.12 3.38 5.10
CA ASN A 153 17.28 4.58 5.19
C ASN A 153 16.92 5.20 3.84
N ALA A 154 17.70 4.96 2.79
CA ALA A 154 17.35 5.39 1.44
C ALA A 154 16.21 4.56 0.83
N LEU A 155 16.10 3.28 1.23
CA LEU A 155 15.11 2.33 0.70
C LEU A 155 13.92 2.15 1.63
N GLN A 156 14.11 2.26 2.95
CA GLN A 156 13.09 1.99 3.95
C GLN A 156 12.84 3.24 4.78
N THR A 157 11.60 3.72 4.76
CA THR A 157 11.19 4.89 5.52
C THR A 157 9.92 4.63 6.33
N VAL A 158 9.70 5.42 7.37
CA VAL A 158 8.56 5.28 8.27
C VAL A 158 8.10 6.64 8.80
N ASP A 159 6.79 6.77 8.99
CA ASP A 159 6.21 7.85 9.79
C ASP A 159 4.98 7.36 10.53
N ASN A 160 4.85 7.75 11.80
CA ASN A 160 3.61 7.60 12.55
C ASN A 160 3.21 8.89 13.28
N THR A 161 3.75 10.03 12.84
CA THR A 161 3.58 11.30 13.54
C THR A 161 2.12 11.76 13.63
N PRO A 162 1.21 11.55 12.66
CA PRO A 162 -0.16 12.04 12.76
C PRO A 162 -0.93 11.48 13.96
N GLN A 163 -1.60 12.35 14.71
CA GLN A 163 -2.48 11.99 15.82
C GLN A 163 -3.87 11.50 15.37
N GLY A 164 -3.91 10.73 14.29
CA GLY A 164 -5.13 10.09 13.79
C GLY A 164 -5.42 8.74 14.45
N GLY A 165 -6.63 8.20 14.20
CA GLY A 165 -6.95 6.79 14.39
C GLY A 165 -6.48 5.91 13.21
N HIS A 166 -7.03 4.70 13.08
CA HIS A 166 -6.71 3.78 11.98
C HIS A 166 -6.81 4.43 10.60
N CYS A 167 -5.68 4.53 9.91
CA CYS A 167 -5.51 5.16 8.59
C CYS A 167 -5.97 6.63 8.47
N ALA A 168 -6.28 7.29 9.58
CA ALA A 168 -6.70 8.69 9.57
C ALA A 168 -5.48 9.61 9.53
N PHE A 169 -4.68 9.50 8.48
CA PHE A 169 -3.38 10.18 8.35
C PHE A 169 -3.51 11.71 8.35
N ASP A 170 -4.66 12.25 7.99
CA ASP A 170 -5.01 13.68 8.05
C ASP A 170 -5.54 14.13 9.42
N GLY A 171 -5.67 13.20 10.37
CA GLY A 171 -6.29 13.42 11.68
C GLY A 171 -7.82 13.47 11.69
N GLN A 172 -8.49 13.28 10.54
CA GLN A 172 -9.95 13.39 10.41
C GLN A 172 -10.63 12.03 10.33
N GLY A 173 -10.23 11.19 9.39
CA GLY A 173 -10.92 9.92 9.15
C GLY A 173 -10.23 9.01 8.16
N PHE A 174 -10.66 7.74 8.13
CA PHE A 174 -10.03 6.69 7.33
C PHE A 174 -9.94 7.05 5.84
N VAL A 175 -11.07 7.43 5.22
CA VAL A 175 -11.14 7.65 3.76
C VAL A 175 -10.29 8.85 3.35
N SER A 176 -10.43 9.98 4.06
CA SER A 176 -9.71 11.20 3.74
C SER A 176 -8.21 11.08 4.07
N GLY A 177 -7.85 10.41 5.16
CA GLY A 177 -6.47 10.08 5.51
C GLY A 177 -5.79 9.24 4.44
N VAL A 178 -6.41 8.12 4.02
CA VAL A 178 -5.90 7.29 2.92
C VAL A 178 -5.77 8.08 1.62
N GLN A 179 -6.73 8.96 1.32
CA GLN A 179 -6.67 9.79 0.12
C GLN A 179 -5.50 10.78 0.16
N VAL A 180 -5.13 11.31 1.33
CA VAL A 180 -3.96 12.19 1.48
C VAL A 180 -2.65 11.48 1.12
N MET A 181 -2.45 10.25 1.62
CA MET A 181 -1.26 9.46 1.27
C MET A 181 -1.28 9.05 -0.20
N SER A 182 -2.42 8.53 -0.68
CA SER A 182 -2.56 8.12 -2.07
C SER A 182 -2.32 9.26 -3.06
N SER A 183 -2.79 10.47 -2.79
CA SER A 183 -2.54 11.65 -3.64
C SER A 183 -1.07 12.09 -3.62
N SER A 184 -0.33 11.71 -2.58
CA SER A 184 1.07 12.07 -2.37
C SER A 184 2.02 10.91 -2.70
N TYR A 185 1.51 9.78 -3.20
CA TYR A 185 2.29 8.56 -3.44
C TYR A 185 3.58 8.83 -4.21
N ALA A 186 3.51 9.58 -5.32
CA ALA A 186 4.69 9.89 -6.12
C ALA A 186 5.75 10.67 -5.32
N ASN A 187 5.32 11.60 -4.46
CA ASN A 187 6.24 12.36 -3.60
C ASN A 187 6.93 11.48 -2.57
N VAL A 188 6.25 10.43 -2.08
CA VAL A 188 6.76 9.52 -1.04
C VAL A 188 7.60 8.39 -1.65
N MET A 189 7.17 7.84 -2.79
CA MET A 189 7.67 6.57 -3.32
C MET A 189 8.38 6.64 -4.66
N GLN A 190 8.18 7.69 -5.47
CA GLN A 190 8.72 7.78 -6.83
C GLN A 190 9.78 8.88 -6.96
N GLY A 191 10.72 8.92 -6.01
CA GLY A 191 11.87 9.83 -6.05
C GLY A 191 11.59 11.27 -5.59
N GLY A 192 10.42 11.53 -5.00
CA GLY A 192 10.11 12.82 -4.38
C GLY A 192 10.79 13.02 -3.02
N ASN A 193 10.48 14.14 -2.38
CA ASN A 193 11.06 14.58 -1.12
C ASN A 193 10.31 14.09 0.13
N GLY A 194 9.31 13.21 -0.03
CA GLY A 194 8.47 12.73 1.06
C GLY A 194 7.42 13.73 1.56
N ALA A 195 7.19 14.84 0.84
CA ALA A 195 6.19 15.83 1.24
C ALA A 195 4.76 15.33 1.01
N VAL A 196 3.92 15.45 2.04
CA VAL A 196 2.51 15.06 2.04
C VAL A 196 1.67 16.25 2.49
N VAL A 197 0.98 16.89 1.55
CA VAL A 197 0.09 18.02 1.84
C VAL A 197 -1.19 17.50 2.48
N GLY A 198 -1.57 18.08 3.62
CA GLY A 198 -2.77 17.66 4.36
C GLY A 198 -2.54 16.50 5.33
N ILE A 199 -1.30 16.07 5.52
CA ILE A 199 -0.95 15.16 6.62
C ILE A 199 -1.28 15.81 7.97
N GLY A 200 -1.80 15.02 8.90
CA GLY A 200 -2.33 15.47 10.17
C GLY A 200 -1.23 15.90 11.15
N ALA A 201 -1.56 16.85 12.02
CA ALA A 201 -0.68 17.27 13.10
C ALA A 201 -0.35 16.08 14.03
N PRO A 202 0.83 16.09 14.71
CA PRO A 202 1.90 17.08 14.68
C PRO A 202 2.93 16.87 13.55
N SER A 203 2.58 16.16 12.48
CA SER A 203 3.50 16.00 11.34
C SER A 203 3.96 17.36 10.80
N ASN A 204 5.21 17.43 10.36
CA ASN A 204 5.81 18.61 9.73
C ASN A 204 5.56 18.68 8.21
N GLY A 205 4.77 17.74 7.66
CA GLY A 205 4.51 17.67 6.22
C GLY A 205 5.46 16.75 5.44
N VAL A 206 6.45 16.12 6.08
CA VAL A 206 7.40 15.18 5.43
C VAL A 206 7.39 13.84 6.17
N VAL A 207 7.10 12.76 5.46
CA VAL A 207 6.90 11.42 6.06
C VAL A 207 8.02 10.42 5.76
N ALA A 208 8.94 10.76 4.84
CA ALA A 208 10.00 9.84 4.41
C ALA A 208 11.19 9.80 5.39
N ASN A 209 10.95 9.59 6.68
CA ASN A 209 12.02 9.43 7.67
C ASN A 209 12.63 8.04 7.57
N GLY A 210 13.95 7.90 7.51
CA GLY A 210 14.60 6.57 7.45
C GLY A 210 14.25 5.68 8.65
N VAL A 211 14.11 4.37 8.44
CA VAL A 211 13.72 3.44 9.53
C VAL A 211 14.77 3.27 10.63
N VAL A 212 16.06 3.32 10.30
CA VAL A 212 17.15 3.10 11.26
C VAL A 212 17.15 4.24 12.28
N GLY A 213 16.93 3.90 13.54
CA GLY A 213 16.71 4.81 14.66
C GLY A 213 15.25 5.23 14.89
N ASN A 214 14.32 4.87 14.00
CA ASN A 214 12.89 5.19 14.03
C ASN A 214 11.97 3.95 14.10
N GLU A 215 12.52 2.77 14.41
CA GLU A 215 11.81 1.49 14.42
C GLU A 215 10.77 1.43 15.56
N LYS A 216 11.03 2.17 16.64
CA LYS A 216 10.18 2.25 17.84
C LYS A 216 9.17 3.37 17.70
N LEU A 217 8.14 3.12 16.90
CA LEU A 217 7.02 4.04 16.71
C LEU A 217 6.35 4.42 18.04
N GLN A 218 5.93 5.69 18.14
CA GLN A 218 5.34 6.23 19.35
C GLN A 218 3.81 6.21 19.24
N PHE A 219 3.15 5.34 20.00
CA PHE A 219 1.70 5.26 20.04
C PHE A 219 1.14 5.92 21.30
N ALA A 220 0.02 6.63 21.18
CA ALA A 220 -0.59 7.36 22.28
C ALA A 220 -1.12 6.39 23.35
N ALA A 221 -0.66 6.56 24.60
CA ALA A 221 -1.16 5.83 25.75
C ALA A 221 -2.63 6.20 25.99
N GLY A 222 -3.56 5.31 25.62
CA GLY A 222 -5.00 5.51 25.83
C GLY A 222 -5.80 5.91 24.59
N GLY A 223 -5.18 6.10 23.42
CA GLY A 223 -5.85 6.28 22.11
C GLY A 223 -6.46 4.97 21.57
N ARG A 224 -7.04 4.15 22.45
CA ARG A 224 -7.59 2.82 22.13
C ARG A 224 -8.93 2.99 21.43
N LYS A 225 -8.95 3.22 20.13
CA LYS A 225 -10.12 2.82 19.34
C LYS A 225 -10.11 1.29 19.32
N ARG A 226 -10.99 0.68 20.14
CA ARG A 226 -11.34 -0.75 20.00
C ARG A 226 -11.69 -1.01 18.55
N GLU A 227 -11.35 -2.21 18.06
CA GLU A 227 -11.70 -2.75 16.74
C GLU A 227 -12.86 -1.96 16.15
N ALA A 228 -12.55 -1.03 15.23
CA ALA A 228 -13.58 -0.22 14.63
C ALA A 228 -14.60 -1.19 14.04
N ASP A 229 -15.88 -1.06 14.44
CA ASP A 229 -17.00 -1.88 13.96
C ASP A 229 -16.81 -2.19 12.48
N MET A 230 -16.30 -3.39 12.19
CA MET A 230 -16.06 -3.83 10.81
C MET A 230 -17.38 -3.87 10.03
N GLU A 231 -18.52 -3.92 10.74
CA GLU A 231 -19.88 -3.79 10.18
C GLU A 231 -20.11 -2.47 9.44
N GLY A 232 -19.46 -1.37 9.83
CA GLY A 232 -19.60 -0.08 9.15
C GLY A 232 -18.82 0.01 7.83
N MET A 233 -17.73 -0.75 7.70
CA MET A 233 -16.89 -0.74 6.50
C MET A 233 -17.46 -1.60 5.36
N VAL A 234 -18.14 -2.71 5.69
CA VAL A 234 -18.83 -3.56 4.71
C VAL A 234 -20.08 -2.85 4.14
N ASN A 235 -20.72 -1.97 4.93
CA ASN A 235 -21.93 -1.26 4.54
C ASN A 235 -21.70 0.08 3.82
N MET A 236 -20.49 0.67 3.87
CA MET A 236 -20.06 1.63 2.85
C MET A 236 -19.66 0.88 1.58
N LYS A 237 -20.64 0.15 1.03
CA LYS A 237 -20.59 -0.39 -0.32
C LYS A 237 -20.12 0.72 -1.24
N TRP A 238 -19.30 0.32 -2.20
CA TRP A 238 -18.94 1.01 -3.43
C TRP A 238 -20.16 1.35 -4.32
N ALA A 239 -21.29 1.70 -3.70
CA ALA A 239 -22.62 1.98 -4.23
C ALA A 239 -22.83 3.47 -4.58
N ARG A 240 -21.75 4.20 -4.82
CA ARG A 240 -21.71 5.40 -5.67
C ARG A 240 -20.47 5.18 -6.55
N GLN A 241 -20.48 4.40 -7.62
CA GLN A 241 -21.19 4.67 -8.86
C GLN A 241 -21.02 3.42 -9.76
N LEU A 242 -21.91 2.44 -9.62
CA LEU A 242 -22.27 1.57 -10.73
C LEU A 242 -23.69 1.98 -11.12
N GLU A 243 -23.83 3.23 -11.59
CA GLU A 243 -24.84 3.44 -12.61
C GLU A 243 -24.35 2.63 -13.80
N VAL A 244 -25.00 1.48 -14.00
CA VAL A 244 -25.04 0.84 -15.29
C VAL A 244 -25.56 1.92 -16.23
N ILE A 245 -24.65 2.54 -16.99
CA ILE A 245 -25.05 3.14 -18.25
C ILE A 245 -25.44 1.92 -19.08
N GLU A 246 -26.74 1.61 -19.09
CA GLU A 246 -27.31 0.87 -20.19
C GLU A 246 -26.89 1.66 -21.42
N THR A 247 -25.94 1.11 -22.16
CA THR A 247 -25.61 1.59 -23.48
C THR A 247 -26.83 1.25 -24.32
N GLY A 248 -27.81 2.15 -24.29
CA GLY A 248 -28.85 2.20 -25.30
C GLY A 248 -28.15 2.20 -26.65
N ASP A 249 -28.56 1.24 -27.47
CA ASP A 249 -28.22 1.03 -28.87
C ASP A 249 -27.09 1.93 -29.40
N VAL A 250 -25.91 1.34 -29.56
CA VAL A 250 -24.86 1.92 -30.38
C VAL A 250 -25.39 2.02 -31.82
N GLN A 251 -26.03 3.15 -32.15
CA GLN A 251 -26.14 3.59 -33.52
C GLN A 251 -24.73 3.98 -33.96
N LEU A 252 -24.09 3.05 -34.67
CA LEU A 252 -22.96 3.36 -35.54
C LEU A 252 -23.43 4.42 -36.54
N LEU A 253 -23.15 5.69 -36.24
CA LEU A 253 -23.18 6.75 -37.24
C LEU A 253 -22.08 6.43 -38.26
N SER A 254 -22.48 5.91 -39.41
CA SER A 254 -21.61 5.79 -40.57
C SER A 254 -21.22 7.20 -41.03
N CYS A 255 -20.01 7.64 -40.72
CA CYS A 255 -19.42 8.80 -41.37
C CYS A 255 -19.10 8.44 -42.83
N ASP A 256 -19.71 9.15 -43.79
CA ASP A 256 -19.28 9.15 -45.18
C ASP A 256 -18.26 10.28 -45.42
N ARG A 257 -17.40 10.09 -46.43
CA ARG A 257 -16.07 10.69 -46.68
C ARG A 257 -15.96 12.21 -46.81
N LEU A 258 -16.93 13.02 -46.38
CA LEU A 258 -16.87 14.48 -46.62
C LEU A 258 -17.19 15.42 -45.45
N SER A 259 -17.63 14.98 -44.27
CA SER A 259 -17.59 15.79 -43.02
C SER A 259 -18.24 15.07 -41.85
N CYS A 260 -17.70 15.29 -40.63
CA CYS A 260 -18.32 14.87 -39.36
C CYS A 260 -19.52 15.72 -39.00
#